data_AF-A0A450XMI3-F1
#
_entry.id   AF-A0A450XMI3-F1
#
_cell.length_a   1.000
_cell.length_b   1.000
_cell.length_c   1.000
_cell.angle_alpha   90.00
_cell.angle_beta   90.00
_cell.angle_gamma   90.00
#
_symmetry.space_group_name_H-M   'P 1'
#
loop_
_entity.id
_entity.type
_entity.pdbx_description
1 polymer ?
#
loop_
_entity_poly.entity_id
_entity_poly.type
_entity_poly.pdbx_seq_one_letter_code
_entity_poly.pdbx_strand_id
1 'polypeptide(L)'
;MFRIKLSIKIFLLSAVFSAGACHASEREKVENFADEARALISSGNRAAFGKLPVYPRKVVSEEALSYLFGNADNNRPAIFFGGKSILTGIYGPYARKDANEHSVYSIIYYDSSVMVRNEKGTFGSDQIREHWGTAFLETAVVVVDGIVMFHRTPFYYGSHAPWAEDYG
;
A
#
# COMPACT_ATOMS: atom_id res chain seq x y z
N MET A 1 -34.23 -9.89 -67.58
CA MET A 1 -33.18 -10.73 -66.95
C MET A 1 -32.22 -9.83 -66.21
N PHE A 2 -32.31 -9.79 -64.88
CA PHE A 2 -31.54 -8.88 -64.02
C PHE A 2 -30.12 -9.42 -63.78
N ARG A 3 -29.11 -8.55 -64.00
CA ARG A 3 -27.69 -8.81 -63.69
C ARG A 3 -27.44 -8.55 -62.20
N ILE A 4 -27.01 -9.57 -61.46
CA ILE A 4 -26.58 -9.45 -60.06
C ILE A 4 -25.13 -8.93 -60.06
N LYS A 5 -24.91 -7.74 -59.49
CA LYS A 5 -23.57 -7.23 -59.16
C LYS A 5 -23.21 -7.71 -57.76
N LEU A 6 -22.30 -8.68 -57.67
CA LEU A 6 -21.73 -9.16 -56.41
C LEU A 6 -20.78 -8.09 -55.86
N SER A 7 -21.20 -7.39 -54.81
CA SER A 7 -20.37 -6.36 -54.17
C SER A 7 -19.33 -7.01 -53.27
N ILE A 8 -18.09 -7.02 -53.75
CA ILE A 8 -16.87 -7.26 -52.96
C ILE A 8 -16.79 -6.13 -51.93
N LYS A 9 -17.08 -6.42 -50.66
CA LYS A 9 -16.61 -5.69 -49.47
C LYS A 9 -17.22 -6.37 -48.25
N ILE A 10 -16.40 -7.12 -47.53
CA ILE A 10 -16.32 -7.26 -46.06
C ILE A 10 -15.33 -8.42 -45.87
N PHE A 11 -14.05 -8.09 -45.97
CA PHE A 11 -13.02 -8.84 -45.27
C PHE A 11 -12.71 -7.98 -44.05
N LEU A 12 -13.52 -8.14 -43.00
CA LEU A 12 -13.22 -7.62 -41.68
C LEU A 12 -12.07 -8.49 -41.17
N LEU A 13 -10.86 -8.12 -41.55
CA LEU A 13 -9.64 -8.67 -41.00
C LEU A 13 -9.67 -8.32 -39.52
N SER A 14 -9.97 -9.34 -38.73
CA SER A 14 -9.97 -9.30 -37.28
C SER A 14 -8.58 -8.88 -36.85
N ALA A 15 -8.41 -7.59 -36.57
CA ALA A 15 -7.24 -7.05 -35.92
C ALA A 15 -7.26 -7.62 -34.49
N VAL A 16 -6.68 -8.82 -34.41
CA VAL A 16 -5.95 -9.41 -33.30
C VAL A 16 -6.05 -8.57 -32.03
N PHE A 17 -6.92 -9.05 -31.14
CA PHE A 17 -6.84 -8.80 -29.71
C PHE A 17 -5.44 -9.20 -29.23
N SER A 18 -4.48 -8.29 -29.34
CA SER A 18 -3.31 -8.28 -28.48
C SER A 18 -3.55 -7.22 -27.41
N ALA A 19 -4.56 -7.46 -26.57
CA ALA A 19 -4.54 -6.93 -25.22
C ALA A 19 -3.37 -7.64 -24.53
N GLY A 20 -2.16 -7.12 -24.75
CA GLY A 20 -1.05 -7.43 -23.86
C GLY A 20 -1.54 -7.07 -22.47
N ALA A 21 -1.74 -8.09 -21.62
CA ALA A 21 -1.92 -7.86 -20.20
C ALA A 21 -0.70 -7.04 -19.77
N CYS A 22 -0.89 -5.73 -19.60
CA CYS A 22 0.13 -4.86 -19.06
C CYS A 22 0.34 -5.37 -17.63
N HIS A 23 1.36 -6.20 -17.43
CA HIS A 23 1.71 -6.65 -16.10
C HIS A 23 2.14 -5.41 -15.32
N ALA A 24 1.28 -4.97 -14.39
CA ALA A 24 1.60 -3.87 -13.49
C ALA A 24 2.97 -4.10 -12.87
N SER A 25 3.80 -3.06 -12.84
CA SER A 25 5.13 -3.16 -12.24
C SER A 25 5.01 -3.54 -10.76
N GLU A 26 6.05 -4.14 -10.17
CA GLU A 26 6.06 -4.46 -8.73
C GLU A 26 5.73 -3.21 -7.89
N ARG A 27 6.30 -2.07 -8.28
CA ARG A 27 6.07 -0.77 -7.64
C ARG A 27 4.60 -0.33 -7.72
N GLU A 28 3.97 -0.48 -8.88
CA GLU A 28 2.56 -0.13 -9.11
C GLU A 28 1.63 -1.02 -8.28
N LYS A 29 1.95 -2.30 -8.11
CA LYS A 29 1.20 -3.19 -7.22
C LYS A 29 1.27 -2.74 -5.77
N VAL A 30 2.44 -2.29 -5.32
CA VAL A 30 2.61 -1.74 -3.96
C VAL A 30 1.83 -0.43 -3.80
N GLU A 31 1.75 0.41 -4.83
CA GLU A 31 0.91 1.63 -4.83
C GLU A 31 -0.57 1.29 -4.68
N ASN A 32 -1.06 0.37 -5.51
CA ASN A 32 -2.44 -0.08 -5.45
C ASN A 32 -2.80 -0.67 -4.08
N PHE A 33 -1.90 -1.48 -3.50
CA PHE A 33 -2.07 -2.03 -2.16
C PHE A 33 -2.08 -0.91 -1.09
N ALA A 34 -1.19 0.08 -1.21
CA ALA A 34 -1.12 1.21 -0.28
C ALA A 34 -2.41 2.03 -0.31
N ASP A 35 -2.98 2.25 -1.50
CA ASP A 35 -4.24 2.95 -1.69
C ASP A 35 -5.44 2.16 -1.15
N GLU A 36 -5.48 0.84 -1.39
CA GLU A 36 -6.49 -0.04 -0.81
C GLU A 36 -6.45 0.00 0.72
N ALA A 37 -5.27 -0.22 1.31
CA ALA A 37 -5.09 -0.19 2.76
C ALA A 37 -5.52 1.17 3.34
N ARG A 38 -5.12 2.28 2.73
CA ARG A 38 -5.54 3.63 3.15
C ARG A 38 -7.05 3.80 3.09
N ALA A 39 -7.68 3.43 1.97
CA ALA A 39 -9.14 3.56 1.80
C ALA A 39 -9.91 2.75 2.84
N LEU A 40 -9.45 1.54 3.16
CA LEU A 40 -10.05 0.68 4.17
C LEU A 40 -9.91 1.25 5.58
N ILE A 41 -8.77 1.87 5.91
CA ILE A 41 -8.59 2.51 7.21
C ILE A 41 -9.43 3.80 7.31
N SER A 42 -9.38 4.67 6.29
CA SER A 42 -10.16 5.93 6.25
C SER A 42 -11.66 5.70 6.32
N SER A 43 -12.16 4.61 5.73
CA SER A 43 -13.58 4.25 5.78
C SER A 43 -13.98 3.50 7.06
N GLY A 44 -13.03 3.19 7.95
CA GLY A 44 -13.28 2.38 9.14
C GLY A 44 -13.69 0.94 8.83
N ASN A 45 -13.41 0.43 7.63
CA ASN A 45 -13.84 -0.90 7.20
C ASN A 45 -12.93 -2.00 7.77
N ARG A 46 -13.02 -2.20 9.10
CA ARG A 46 -12.27 -3.19 9.87
C ARG A 46 -12.37 -4.59 9.27
N ALA A 47 -13.57 -4.99 8.84
CA ALA A 47 -13.82 -6.34 8.33
C ALA A 47 -13.11 -6.63 7.01
N ALA A 48 -13.06 -5.66 6.09
CA ALA A 48 -12.33 -5.82 4.83
C ALA A 48 -10.81 -5.68 5.05
N PHE A 49 -10.37 -4.74 5.90
CA PHE A 49 -8.95 -4.63 6.27
C PHE A 49 -8.42 -5.93 6.89
N GLY A 50 -9.22 -6.57 7.73
CA GLY A 50 -8.91 -7.87 8.34
C GLY A 50 -8.66 -9.00 7.35
N LYS A 51 -9.07 -8.87 6.08
CA LYS A 51 -8.87 -9.86 5.02
C LYS A 51 -7.60 -9.62 4.20
N LEU A 52 -6.92 -8.48 4.40
CA LEU A 52 -5.69 -8.19 3.69
C LEU A 52 -4.61 -9.24 4.01
N PRO A 53 -3.83 -9.66 3.00
CA PRO A 53 -2.87 -10.74 3.16
C PRO A 53 -1.65 -10.32 3.99
N VAL A 54 -1.17 -11.26 4.80
CA VAL A 54 0.01 -11.12 5.64
C VAL A 54 0.96 -12.29 5.37
N TYR A 55 2.23 -11.98 5.10
CA TYR A 55 3.25 -12.99 4.89
C TYR A 55 3.60 -13.73 6.20
N PRO A 56 3.78 -15.07 6.20
CA PRO A 56 3.86 -15.97 5.04
C PRO A 56 2.52 -16.35 4.39
N ARG A 57 1.45 -16.63 5.15
CA ARG A 57 0.10 -16.93 4.64
C ARG A 57 -0.95 -16.75 5.75
N LYS A 58 -1.01 -15.55 6.30
CA LYS A 58 -1.91 -15.17 7.39
C LYS A 58 -2.81 -14.02 6.93
N VAL A 59 -3.79 -13.72 7.76
CA VAL A 59 -4.58 -12.49 7.71
C VAL A 59 -4.15 -11.57 8.84
N VAL A 60 -4.62 -10.33 8.82
CA VAL A 60 -4.34 -9.35 9.88
C VAL A 60 -4.83 -9.88 11.23
N SER A 61 -4.02 -9.76 12.28
CA SER A 61 -4.37 -10.20 13.63
C SER A 61 -5.41 -9.27 14.28
N GLU A 62 -6.21 -9.82 15.20
CA GLU A 62 -7.15 -9.01 16.01
C GLU A 62 -6.45 -7.92 16.83
N GLU A 63 -5.22 -8.16 17.24
CA GLU A 63 -4.39 -7.18 17.96
C GLU A 63 -4.12 -5.95 17.07
N ALA A 64 -3.66 -6.18 15.83
CA ALA A 64 -3.41 -5.11 14.87
C ALA A 64 -4.71 -4.42 14.44
N LEU A 65 -5.82 -5.17 14.27
CA LEU A 65 -7.13 -4.57 14.01
C LEU A 65 -7.60 -3.70 15.17
N SER A 66 -7.37 -4.13 16.42
CA SER A 66 -7.76 -3.36 17.61
C SER A 66 -6.88 -2.13 17.81
N TYR A 67 -5.60 -2.21 17.44
CA TYR A 67 -4.71 -1.06 17.42
C TYR A 67 -5.13 -0.01 16.38
N LEU A 68 -5.49 -0.45 15.17
CA LEU A 68 -5.86 0.46 14.08
C LEU A 68 -7.28 1.01 14.24
N PHE A 69 -8.25 0.16 14.59
CA PHE A 69 -9.69 0.43 14.57
C PHE A 69 -10.37 0.36 15.94
N GLY A 70 -9.65 0.57 17.05
CA GLY A 70 -10.17 0.44 18.43
C GLY A 70 -11.35 1.36 18.81
N ASN A 71 -11.65 1.46 20.11
CA ASN A 71 -12.72 2.34 20.62
C ASN A 71 -12.27 3.80 20.81
N ALA A 72 -13.24 4.72 20.86
CA ALA A 72 -13.08 6.18 20.87
C ALA A 72 -12.05 6.75 21.88
N ASP A 73 -11.74 6.02 22.96
CA ASP A 73 -10.84 6.48 24.02
C ASP A 73 -9.34 6.21 23.73
N ASN A 74 -9.00 5.36 22.76
CA ASN A 74 -7.61 4.95 22.46
C ASN A 74 -7.26 4.95 20.96
N ASN A 75 -8.13 5.48 20.10
CA ASN A 75 -7.95 5.49 18.65
C ASN A 75 -6.94 6.53 18.18
N ARG A 76 -5.69 6.11 17.96
CA ARG A 76 -4.70 6.98 17.33
C ARG A 76 -4.67 6.81 15.79
N PRO A 77 -4.56 5.59 15.21
CA PRO A 77 -4.32 5.44 13.77
C PRO A 77 -5.55 5.68 12.85
N ALA A 78 -6.74 5.13 13.15
CA ALA A 78 -7.90 5.33 12.26
C ALA A 78 -8.36 6.79 12.20
N ILE A 79 -8.22 7.55 13.29
CA ILE A 79 -8.51 8.99 13.32
C ILE A 79 -7.55 9.74 12.39
N PHE A 80 -6.27 9.37 12.39
CA PHE A 80 -5.27 9.94 11.49
C PHE A 80 -5.66 9.82 10.00
N PHE A 81 -6.19 8.67 9.57
CA PHE A 81 -6.64 8.49 8.18
C PHE A 81 -7.99 9.12 7.83
N GLY A 82 -8.72 9.67 8.81
CA GLY A 82 -9.93 10.47 8.57
C GLY A 82 -9.64 11.93 8.18
N GLY A 83 -8.39 12.38 8.31
CA GLY A 83 -7.94 13.74 7.97
C GLY A 83 -7.76 13.97 6.46
N LYS A 84 -7.95 15.22 6.01
CA LYS A 84 -7.93 15.58 4.57
C LYS A 84 -6.53 15.70 3.93
N SER A 85 -5.44 15.53 4.69
CA SER A 85 -4.08 15.85 4.24
C SER A 85 -3.09 14.68 4.28
N ILE A 86 -3.58 13.44 4.24
CA ILE A 86 -2.71 12.25 4.32
C ILE A 86 -2.10 11.91 2.96
N LEU A 87 -0.77 12.00 2.89
CA LEU A 87 0.03 11.59 1.75
C LEU A 87 0.63 10.20 1.98
N THR A 88 0.83 9.47 0.89
CA THR A 88 1.51 8.16 0.88
C THR A 88 2.93 8.33 0.34
N GLY A 89 3.91 7.75 1.01
CA GLY A 89 5.27 7.58 0.50
C GLY A 89 5.60 6.10 0.45
N ILE A 90 6.34 5.67 -0.57
CA ILE A 90 6.76 4.27 -0.71
C ILE A 90 8.25 4.26 -0.97
N TYR A 91 8.96 3.49 -0.14
CA TYR A 91 10.40 3.32 -0.18
C TYR A 91 10.76 1.88 -0.46
N GLY A 92 11.90 1.69 -1.12
CA GLY A 92 12.37 0.39 -1.58
C GLY A 92 12.08 0.10 -3.05
N PRO A 93 12.30 -1.14 -3.52
CA PRO A 93 12.65 -2.29 -2.68
C PRO A 93 14.00 -2.07 -1.99
N TYR A 94 14.10 -2.39 -0.71
CA TYR A 94 15.37 -2.25 0.00
C TYR A 94 16.36 -3.31 -0.50
N ALA A 95 17.65 -2.97 -0.54
CA ALA A 95 18.71 -3.95 -0.84
C ALA A 95 18.73 -5.11 0.18
N ARG A 96 18.29 -4.84 1.41
CA ARG A 96 18.06 -5.84 2.44
C ARG A 96 16.73 -6.57 2.16
N LYS A 97 16.85 -7.82 1.71
CA LYS A 97 15.71 -8.74 1.57
C LYS A 97 15.31 -9.32 2.92
N ASP A 98 14.10 -9.87 3.00
CA ASP A 98 13.69 -10.66 4.17
C ASP A 98 14.47 -11.99 4.26
N ALA A 99 14.22 -12.79 5.30
CA ALA A 99 14.90 -14.06 5.51
C ALA A 99 14.71 -15.07 4.36
N ASN A 100 13.70 -14.86 3.51
CA ASN A 100 13.34 -15.70 2.39
C ASN A 100 13.60 -15.03 1.03
N GLU A 101 14.48 -14.02 1.04
CA GLU A 101 14.94 -13.27 -0.13
C GLU A 101 13.88 -12.47 -0.90
N HIS A 102 12.75 -12.16 -0.26
CA HIS A 102 11.70 -11.35 -0.85
C HIS A 102 12.05 -9.86 -0.83
N SER A 103 11.65 -9.14 -1.88
CA SER A 103 11.67 -7.67 -1.92
C SER A 103 10.82 -7.12 -0.79
N VAL A 104 11.40 -6.23 0.02
CA VAL A 104 10.69 -5.53 1.09
C VAL A 104 10.54 -4.07 0.70
N TYR A 105 9.33 -3.55 0.87
CA TYR A 105 9.00 -2.13 0.72
C TYR A 105 8.52 -1.57 2.05
N SER A 106 8.77 -0.29 2.28
CA SER A 106 8.11 0.49 3.33
C SER A 106 7.05 1.36 2.70
N ILE A 107 5.85 1.34 3.27
CA ILE A 107 4.77 2.26 2.96
C ILE A 107 4.60 3.17 4.17
N ILE A 108 4.79 4.46 3.96
CA ILE A 108 4.52 5.49 4.96
C ILE A 108 3.24 6.25 4.60
N TYR A 109 2.51 6.63 5.62
CA TYR A 109 1.38 7.54 5.54
C TYR A 109 1.65 8.68 6.50
N TYR A 110 1.55 9.92 6.03
CA TYR A 110 1.87 11.09 6.85
C TYR A 110 0.95 12.27 6.54
N ASP A 111 0.65 13.06 7.56
CA ASP A 111 -0.05 14.34 7.41
C ASP A 111 0.96 15.42 7.00
N SER A 112 0.85 15.93 5.78
CA SER A 112 1.79 16.94 5.25
C SER A 112 1.67 18.31 5.92
N SER A 113 0.64 18.55 6.72
CA SER A 113 0.50 19.78 7.51
C SER A 113 1.27 19.74 8.84
N VAL A 114 1.65 18.54 9.29
CA VAL A 114 2.38 18.30 10.55
C VAL A 114 3.78 17.76 10.29
N MET A 115 3.90 16.83 9.35
CA MET A 115 5.14 16.15 8.98
C MET A 115 5.86 16.89 7.85
N VAL A 116 7.07 17.37 8.11
CA VAL A 116 7.88 18.16 7.18
C VAL A 116 9.16 17.39 6.87
N ARG A 117 9.41 17.17 5.58
CA ARG A 117 10.66 16.52 5.13
C ARG A 117 11.82 17.51 5.22
N ASN A 118 13.00 17.02 5.61
CA ASN A 118 14.24 17.78 5.53
C ASN A 118 14.74 17.92 4.08
N GLU A 119 15.86 18.62 3.89
CA GLU A 119 16.47 18.87 2.57
C GLU A 119 16.83 17.59 1.80
N LYS A 120 16.98 16.45 2.50
CA LYS A 120 17.24 15.13 1.91
C LYS A 120 15.94 14.38 1.56
N GLY A 121 14.78 14.98 1.77
CA GLY A 121 13.47 14.36 1.51
C GLY A 121 13.04 13.32 2.54
N THR A 122 13.66 13.31 3.73
CA THR A 122 13.41 12.36 4.83
C THR A 122 12.79 13.04 6.04
N PHE A 123 12.15 12.28 6.95
CA PHE A 123 11.63 12.81 8.21
C PHE A 123 12.65 12.66 9.34
N GLY A 124 12.70 13.62 10.26
CA GLY A 124 13.55 13.52 11.45
C GLY A 124 13.03 12.44 12.41
N SER A 125 13.94 11.75 13.10
CA SER A 125 13.59 10.71 14.09
C SER A 125 12.73 11.23 15.23
N ASP A 126 13.02 12.44 15.73
CA ASP A 126 12.24 13.06 16.80
C ASP A 126 10.81 13.36 16.34
N GLN A 127 10.64 13.85 15.11
CA GLN A 127 9.34 14.13 14.53
C GLN A 127 8.52 12.86 14.31
N ILE A 128 9.14 11.78 13.79
CA ILE A 128 8.50 10.47 13.65
C ILE A 128 8.02 9.97 15.02
N ARG A 129 8.88 10.07 16.05
CA ARG A 129 8.56 9.61 17.41
C ARG A 129 7.42 10.40 18.03
N GLU A 130 7.44 11.72 17.90
CA GLU A 130 6.42 12.62 18.44
C GLU A 130 5.05 12.39 17.79
N HIS A 131 5.03 12.12 16.49
CA HIS A 131 3.81 12.01 15.69
C HIS A 131 3.42 10.58 15.33
N TRP A 132 4.05 9.58 15.96
CA TRP A 132 3.77 8.19 15.68
C TRP A 132 2.30 7.84 15.99
N GLY A 133 1.61 7.32 14.97
CA GLY A 133 0.20 6.94 15.06
C GLY A 133 -0.78 8.11 15.07
N THR A 134 -0.32 9.36 15.03
CA THR A 134 -1.19 10.55 15.06
C THR A 134 -1.03 11.44 13.83
N ALA A 135 0.19 11.55 13.30
CA ALA A 135 0.51 12.27 12.06
C ALA A 135 1.48 11.50 11.16
N PHE A 136 2.03 10.37 11.61
CA PHE A 136 2.92 9.50 10.86
C PHE A 136 2.63 8.02 11.19
N LEU A 137 2.52 7.20 10.16
CA LEU A 137 2.40 5.75 10.26
C LEU A 137 3.22 5.07 9.19
N GLU A 138 3.69 3.87 9.51
CA GLU A 138 4.45 3.08 8.58
C GLU A 138 4.14 1.60 8.71
N THR A 139 4.13 0.92 7.56
CA THR A 139 4.08 -0.54 7.48
C THR A 139 5.08 -1.07 6.46
N ALA A 140 5.61 -2.26 6.70
CA ALA A 140 6.39 -2.99 5.71
C ALA A 140 5.50 -3.96 4.91
N VAL A 141 5.80 -4.12 3.62
CA VAL A 141 5.17 -5.10 2.73
C VAL A 141 6.21 -5.89 1.97
N VAL A 142 5.85 -7.13 1.61
CA VAL A 142 6.62 -8.00 0.73
C VAL A 142 5.81 -8.36 -0.51
N VAL A 143 6.51 -8.61 -1.61
CA VAL A 143 5.89 -9.08 -2.86
C VAL A 143 6.28 -10.54 -3.05
N VAL A 144 5.29 -11.44 -3.03
CA VAL A 144 5.50 -12.87 -3.20
C VAL A 144 4.57 -13.37 -4.28
N ASP A 145 5.13 -13.99 -5.32
CA ASP A 145 4.40 -14.46 -6.50
C ASP A 145 3.48 -13.38 -7.12
N GLY A 146 3.94 -12.13 -7.06
CA GLY A 146 3.21 -10.97 -7.57
C GLY A 146 2.05 -10.48 -6.72
N ILE A 147 1.89 -11.00 -5.49
CA ILE A 147 0.92 -10.56 -4.48
C ILE A 147 1.66 -9.70 -3.45
N VAL A 148 1.14 -8.49 -3.19
CA VAL A 148 1.63 -7.63 -2.11
C VAL A 148 0.99 -8.07 -0.80
N MET A 149 1.80 -8.28 0.23
CA MET A 149 1.36 -8.73 1.55
C MET A 149 2.01 -7.89 2.63
N PHE A 150 1.33 -7.65 3.75
CA PHE A 150 1.99 -7.11 4.92
C PHE A 150 3.12 -8.04 5.37
N HIS A 151 4.29 -7.46 5.66
CA HIS A 151 5.40 -8.21 6.22
C HIS A 151 5.18 -8.40 7.73
N ARG A 152 4.70 -9.59 8.12
CA ARG A 152 4.41 -10.01 9.51
C ARG A 152 3.20 -9.34 10.16
N THR A 153 3.23 -8.04 10.43
CA THR A 153 2.14 -7.34 11.12
C THR A 153 1.95 -5.97 10.48
N PRO A 154 0.72 -5.61 10.09
CA PRO A 154 0.47 -4.30 9.50
C PRO A 154 0.68 -3.22 10.55
N PHE A 155 1.46 -2.23 10.15
CA PHE A 155 1.90 -1.11 10.95
C PHE A 155 2.71 -1.51 12.18
N TYR A 156 3.86 -0.86 12.34
CA TYR A 156 4.64 -1.07 13.54
C TYR A 156 3.89 -0.45 14.74
N TYR A 157 3.80 -1.18 15.85
CA TYR A 157 3.52 -0.53 17.13
C TYR A 157 4.62 0.50 17.39
N GLY A 158 4.35 1.58 18.11
CA GLY A 158 5.39 2.56 18.43
C GLY A 158 6.65 1.97 19.08
N SER A 159 6.54 0.81 19.75
CA SER A 159 7.65 0.04 20.32
C SER A 159 8.48 -0.77 19.31
N HIS A 160 7.99 -0.92 18.08
CA HIS A 160 8.60 -1.63 16.97
C HIS A 160 8.87 -0.72 15.78
N ALA A 161 8.68 0.60 15.94
CA ALA A 161 8.90 1.58 14.90
C ALA A 161 10.37 1.50 14.43
N PRO A 162 10.63 1.25 13.14
CA PRO A 162 11.95 1.46 12.58
C PRO A 162 12.37 2.92 12.80
N TRP A 163 13.60 3.13 13.27
CA TRP A 163 14.09 4.48 13.57
C TRP A 163 14.57 5.12 12.27
N ALA A 164 14.57 6.46 12.19
CA ALA A 164 14.86 7.19 10.95
C ALA A 164 16.17 6.79 10.24
N GLU A 165 17.10 6.18 10.98
CA GLU A 165 18.39 5.65 10.50
C GLU A 165 18.24 4.35 9.67
N ASP A 166 17.09 3.67 9.74
CA ASP A 166 16.77 2.48 8.94
C ASP A 166 16.38 2.80 7.48
N TYR A 167 16.21 4.09 7.16
CA TYR A 167 15.87 4.60 5.80
C TYR A 167 17.07 5.14 5.03
N GLY A 168 18.28 4.90 5.54
CA GLY A 168 19.56 5.32 4.94
C GLY A 168 19.93 4.57 3.66
#